data_AF-A0A1I4V6S4-F1
#
_entry.id   AF-A0A1I4V6S4-F1
#
_cell.length_a   1.000
_cell.length_b   1.000
_cell.length_c   1.000
_cell.angle_alpha   90.00
_cell.angle_beta   90.00
_cell.angle_gamma   90.00
#
_symmetry.space_group_name_H-M   'P 1'
#
loop_
_entity.id
_entity.type
_entity.pdbx_description
1 polymer ?
#
loop_
_entity_poly.entity_id
_entity_poly.type
_entity_poly.pdbx_seq_one_letter_code
_entity_poly.pdbx_strand_id
1 'polypeptide(L)'
;MKDYSPAQIKTGFRISLALLFILSLVGNLTVKLHRGDQVGYYPGAYGGWIGELLGETSVSFIAAIIFFGIVRMVRKTKTPTAGLIAGIVVTLILCAMLYQEASLELSGAIPS
;
A
#
# COMPACT_ATOMS: atom_id res chain seq x y z
N MET A 1 -23.00 19.64 -10.09
CA MET A 1 -21.84 19.00 -9.44
C MET A 1 -21.72 19.61 -8.04
N LYS A 2 -21.44 18.81 -7.00
CA LYS A 2 -21.30 19.35 -5.63
C LYS A 2 -19.98 20.12 -5.54
N ASP A 3 -20.05 21.41 -5.20
CA ASP A 3 -18.86 22.22 -4.97
C ASP A 3 -18.31 21.95 -3.58
N TYR A 4 -17.07 21.47 -3.52
CA TYR A 4 -16.36 21.19 -2.27
C TYR A 4 -15.58 22.43 -1.84
N SER A 5 -15.62 22.75 -0.55
CA SER A 5 -14.78 23.82 -0.01
C SER A 5 -13.30 23.44 -0.06
N PRO A 6 -12.37 24.42 -0.09
CA PRO A 6 -10.93 24.14 -0.07
C PRO A 6 -10.51 23.25 1.12
N ALA A 7 -11.16 23.44 2.28
CA ALA A 7 -10.94 22.61 3.46
C ALA A 7 -11.37 21.15 3.24
N GLN A 8 -12.52 20.91 2.62
CA GLN A 8 -13.01 19.56 2.31
C GLN A 8 -12.09 18.84 1.31
N ILE A 9 -11.56 19.57 0.32
CA ILE A 9 -10.60 19.02 -0.66
C ILE A 9 -9.32 18.57 0.05
N LYS A 10 -8.76 19.42 0.92
CA LYS A 10 -7.53 19.11 1.67
C LYS A 10 -7.73 17.93 2.62
N THR A 11 -8.85 17.91 3.35
CA THR A 11 -9.16 16.82 4.28
C THR A 11 -9.38 15.50 3.54
N GLY A 12 -10.18 15.49 2.47
CA GLY A 12 -10.42 14.26 1.70
C GLY A 12 -9.18 13.74 0.98
N PHE A 13 -8.28 14.62 0.54
CA PHE A 13 -6.97 14.23 0.02
C PHE A 13 -6.12 13.54 1.10
N ARG A 14 -6.03 14.12 2.30
CA ARG A 14 -5.29 13.52 3.44
C ARG A 14 -5.87 12.18 3.86
N ILE A 15 -7.19 12.07 3.93
CA ILE A 15 -7.87 10.80 4.22
C ILE A 15 -7.53 9.75 3.14
N SER A 16 -7.55 10.14 1.87
CA SER A 16 -7.19 9.24 0.77
C SER A 16 -5.75 8.72 0.92
N LEU A 17 -4.79 9.59 1.23
CA LEU A 17 -3.40 9.18 1.47
C LEU A 17 -3.28 8.25 2.68
N ALA A 18 -3.95 8.56 3.79
CA ALA A 18 -3.92 7.73 4.99
C ALA A 18 -4.51 6.33 4.70
N LEU A 19 -5.62 6.26 3.97
CA LEU A 19 -6.23 4.98 3.58
C LEU A 19 -5.31 4.15 2.67
N LEU A 20 -4.66 4.77 1.68
CA LEU A 20 -3.71 4.07 0.82
C LEU A 20 -2.50 3.56 1.62
N PHE A 21 -2.01 4.34 2.58
CA PHE A 21 -0.92 3.93 3.46
C PHE A 21 -1.32 2.75 4.35
N ILE A 22 -2.46 2.85 5.04
CA ILE A 22 -2.97 1.77 5.90
C ILE A 22 -3.21 0.49 5.08
N LEU A 23 -3.81 0.61 3.89
CA LEU A 23 -4.05 -0.54 3.03
C LEU A 23 -2.74 -1.22 2.60
N SER A 24 -1.74 -0.42 2.22
CA SER A 24 -0.41 -0.92 1.86
C SER A 24 0.25 -1.61 3.05
N LEU A 25 0.17 -1.01 4.24
CA LEU A 25 0.74 -1.57 5.46
C LEU A 25 0.10 -2.91 5.83
N VAL A 26 -1.23 -2.97 5.83
CA VAL A 26 -1.98 -4.19 6.16
C VAL A 26 -1.72 -5.29 5.11
N GLY A 27 -1.66 -4.92 3.83
CA GLY A 27 -1.35 -5.87 2.75
C GLY A 27 0.03 -6.50 2.92
N ASN A 28 1.07 -5.69 3.11
CA ASN A 28 2.44 -6.19 3.30
C ASN A 28 2.59 -6.96 4.63
N LEU A 29 1.94 -6.50 5.70
CA LEU A 29 1.91 -7.25 6.96
C LEU A 29 1.30 -8.65 6.75
N THR A 30 0.23 -8.76 5.96
CA THR A 30 -0.40 -10.04 5.64
C THR A 30 0.53 -10.96 4.86
N VAL A 31 1.23 -10.44 3.84
CA VAL A 31 2.24 -11.20 3.08
C VAL A 31 3.38 -11.67 3.98
N LYS A 32 3.88 -10.78 4.84
CA LYS A 32 4.96 -11.07 5.78
C LYS A 32 4.59 -12.17 6.78
N LEU A 33 3.38 -12.11 7.32
CA LEU A 33 2.85 -13.17 8.21
C LEU A 33 2.63 -14.49 7.46
N HIS A 34 2.19 -14.44 6.19
CA HIS A 34 2.00 -15.62 5.35
C HIS A 34 3.32 -16.32 5.01
N ARG A 35 4.40 -15.57 4.76
CA ARG A 35 5.77 -16.10 4.58
C ARG A 35 6.33 -16.76 5.85
N GLY A 36 5.74 -16.46 7.01
CA GLY A 36 6.21 -16.96 8.31
C GLY A 36 7.41 -16.18 8.86
N ASP A 37 7.61 -14.94 8.43
CA ASP A 37 8.73 -14.10 8.84
C ASP A 37 8.72 -13.88 10.36
N GLN A 38 9.71 -14.44 11.05
CA GLN A 38 9.84 -14.32 12.49
C GLN A 38 10.69 -13.10 12.87
N VAL A 39 10.37 -12.50 14.01
CA VAL A 39 11.27 -11.52 14.63
C VAL A 39 12.50 -12.27 15.15
N GLY A 40 13.70 -11.88 14.70
CA GLY A 40 14.94 -12.48 15.16
C GLY A 40 15.21 -12.31 16.67
N TYR A 41 16.13 -13.10 17.21
CA TYR A 41 16.43 -13.12 18.65
C TYR A 41 17.61 -12.21 19.06
N TYR A 42 18.16 -11.42 18.14
CA TYR A 42 19.34 -10.58 18.39
C TYR A 42 18.97 -9.12 18.72
N PRO A 43 19.85 -8.37 19.40
CA PRO A 43 19.62 -6.95 19.68
C PRO A 43 19.34 -6.16 18.38
N GLY A 44 18.21 -5.48 18.31
CA GLY A 44 17.78 -4.72 17.13
C GLY A 44 16.92 -5.51 16.12
N ALA A 45 16.66 -6.80 16.35
CA ALA A 45 15.83 -7.61 15.45
C ALA A 45 14.40 -7.05 15.27
N TYR A 46 13.78 -6.53 16.34
CA TYR A 46 12.48 -5.84 16.26
C TYR A 46 12.53 -4.62 15.33
N GLY A 47 13.60 -3.82 15.43
CA GLY A 47 13.78 -2.64 14.60
C GLY A 47 14.00 -3.01 13.13
N GLY A 48 14.79 -4.06 12.87
CA GLY A 48 14.99 -4.60 11.52
C GLY A 48 13.69 -5.12 10.91
N TRP A 49 12.93 -5.93 11.65
CA TRP A 49 11.67 -6.52 11.18
C TRP A 49 10.63 -5.45 10.83
N ILE A 50 10.48 -4.42 11.68
CA ILE A 50 9.60 -3.26 11.43
C ILE A 50 10.12 -2.43 10.27
N GLY A 51 11.43 -2.17 10.21
CA GLY A 51 12.05 -1.39 9.14
C GLY A 51 11.83 -2.01 7.76
N GLU A 52 11.97 -3.33 7.67
CA GLU A 52 11.68 -4.09 6.45
C GLU A 52 10.20 -4.02 6.07
N LEU A 53 9.28 -4.22 7.03
CA LEU A 53 7.84 -4.07 6.79
C LEU A 53 7.49 -2.66 6.25
N LEU A 54 8.07 -1.62 6.84
CA LEU A 54 7.88 -0.24 6.38
C LEU A 54 8.52 0.00 5.00
N GLY A 55 9.65 -0.63 4.72
CA GLY A 55 10.30 -0.62 3.40
C GLY A 55 9.39 -1.18 2.30
N GLU A 56 8.89 -2.39 2.48
CA GLU A 56 7.96 -3.05 1.55
C GLU A 56 6.65 -2.26 1.39
N THR A 57 6.11 -1.79 2.51
CA THR A 57 4.92 -0.92 2.54
C THR A 57 5.14 0.36 1.73
N SER A 58 6.34 0.95 1.77
CA SER A 58 6.64 2.19 1.05
C SER A 58 6.58 2.00 -0.46
N VAL A 59 7.04 0.86 -0.98
CA VAL A 59 7.03 0.57 -2.43
C VAL A 59 5.59 0.51 -2.96
N SER A 60 4.74 -0.29 -2.32
CA SER A 60 3.33 -0.42 -2.68
C SER A 60 2.53 0.88 -2.48
N PHE A 61 2.84 1.63 -1.43
CA PHE A 61 2.23 2.93 -1.18
C PHE A 61 2.61 3.99 -2.23
N ILE A 62 3.89 4.05 -2.63
CA ILE A 62 4.36 4.97 -3.69
C ILE A 62 3.65 4.66 -5.00
N ALA A 63 3.56 3.39 -5.39
CA ALA A 63 2.83 2.99 -6.58
C ALA A 63 1.36 3.45 -6.51
N ALA A 64 0.69 3.22 -5.38
CA ALA A 64 -0.69 3.66 -5.17
C ALA A 64 -0.86 5.18 -5.30
N ILE A 65 0.07 5.98 -4.76
CA ILE A 65 0.07 7.44 -4.87
C ILE A 65 0.23 7.89 -6.32
N ILE A 66 1.11 7.24 -7.09
CA ILE A 66 1.33 7.57 -8.50
C ILE A 66 0.02 7.43 -9.27
N PHE A 67 -0.66 6.29 -9.15
CA PHE A 67 -1.93 6.06 -9.85
C PHE A 67 -3.07 6.93 -9.34
N PHE A 68 -3.12 7.16 -8.02
CA PHE A 68 -4.03 8.15 -7.43
C PHE A 68 -3.84 9.53 -8.06
N GLY A 69 -2.59 9.99 -8.18
CA GLY A 69 -2.20 11.25 -8.81
C GLY A 69 -2.57 11.32 -10.28
N ILE A 70 -2.23 10.29 -11.07
CA ILE A 70 -2.55 10.20 -12.50
C ILE A 70 -4.06 10.33 -12.73
N VAL A 71 -4.87 9.53 -12.05
CA VAL A 71 -6.32 9.57 -12.22
C VAL A 71 -6.92 10.91 -11.77
N ARG A 72 -6.37 11.49 -10.69
CA ARG A 72 -6.77 12.83 -10.24
C ARG A 72 -6.46 13.90 -11.29
N MET A 73 -5.29 13.87 -11.92
CA MET A 73 -4.91 14.80 -12.99
C MET A 73 -5.81 14.64 -14.23
N VAL A 74 -6.04 13.39 -14.67
CA VAL A 74 -6.86 13.09 -15.85
C VAL A 74 -8.31 13.52 -15.66
N ARG A 75 -8.89 13.24 -14.49
CA ARG A 75 -10.31 13.57 -14.24
C ARG A 75 -10.58 15.07 -14.17
N LYS A 76 -9.57 15.91 -13.91
CA LYS A 76 -9.71 17.37 -13.71
C LYS A 76 -10.84 17.75 -12.73
N THR A 77 -11.29 16.81 -11.88
CA THR A 77 -12.42 16.99 -10.97
C THR A 77 -11.95 17.59 -9.66
N LYS A 78 -12.74 18.49 -9.07
CA LYS A 78 -12.52 19.01 -7.71
C LYS A 78 -12.90 18.01 -6.59
N THR A 79 -13.23 16.77 -6.94
CA THR A 79 -13.65 15.76 -5.97
C THR A 79 -12.46 15.32 -5.09
N PRO A 80 -12.57 15.41 -3.76
CA PRO A 80 -11.47 15.13 -2.84
C PRO A 80 -10.86 13.74 -2.99
N THR A 81 -11.68 12.73 -3.33
CA THR A 81 -11.34 11.31 -3.43
C THR A 81 -11.08 10.84 -4.87
N ALA A 82 -11.01 11.76 -5.84
CA ALA A 82 -10.73 11.40 -7.22
C ALA A 82 -9.36 10.70 -7.32
N GLY A 83 -9.38 9.44 -7.80
CA GLY A 83 -8.20 8.57 -7.88
C GLY A 83 -8.06 7.55 -6.77
N LEU A 84 -8.82 7.66 -5.66
CA LEU A 84 -8.68 6.76 -4.51
C LEU A 84 -8.91 5.29 -4.88
N ILE A 85 -9.99 5.01 -5.62
CA ILE A 85 -10.30 3.64 -6.07
C ILE A 85 -9.17 3.07 -6.94
N ALA A 86 -8.57 3.88 -7.82
CA ALA A 86 -7.46 3.42 -8.67
C ALA A 86 -6.23 3.08 -7.82
N GLY A 87 -5.91 3.92 -6.83
CA GLY A 87 -4.84 3.63 -5.87
C GLY A 87 -5.11 2.32 -5.10
N ILE A 88 -6.33 2.14 -4.59
CA ILE A 88 -6.74 0.92 -3.87
C ILE A 88 -6.56 -0.32 -4.75
N VAL A 89 -7.05 -0.29 -5.99
CA VAL A 89 -6.95 -1.41 -6.93
C VAL A 89 -5.49 -1.76 -7.21
N VAL A 90 -4.64 -0.77 -7.45
CA VAL A 90 -3.20 -0.99 -7.68
C VAL A 90 -2.52 -1.59 -6.45
N THR A 91 -2.81 -1.08 -5.25
CA THR A 91 -2.29 -1.66 -4.01
C THR A 91 -2.70 -3.13 -3.85
N LEU A 92 -3.98 -3.45 -4.11
CA LEU A 92 -4.49 -4.81 -4.00
C LEU A 92 -3.82 -5.75 -5.03
N ILE A 93 -3.63 -5.29 -6.26
CA ILE A 93 -2.93 -6.08 -7.29
C ILE A 93 -1.49 -6.37 -6.86
N LEU A 94 -0.76 -5.35 -6.38
CA LEU A 94 0.61 -5.55 -5.90
C LEU A 94 0.68 -6.50 -4.72
N CYS A 95 -0.23 -6.37 -3.75
CA CYS A 95 -0.28 -7.29 -2.61
C CYS A 95 -0.61 -8.72 -3.05
N ALA A 96 -1.52 -8.89 -4.01
CA ALA A 96 -1.88 -10.20 -4.55
C ALA A 96 -0.70 -10.85 -5.30
N MET A 97 0.07 -10.07 -6.07
CA MET A 97 1.28 -10.55 -6.73
C MET A 97 2.33 -11.00 -5.73
N LEU A 98 2.63 -10.20 -4.70
CA LEU A 98 3.57 -10.55 -3.64
C LEU A 98 3.11 -11.79 -2.86
N TYR A 99 1.81 -11.89 -2.59
CA TYR A 99 1.23 -13.06 -1.92
C TYR A 99 1.36 -14.33 -2.78
N GLN A 100 1.15 -14.21 -4.09
CA GLN A 100 1.31 -15.32 -5.03
C GLN A 100 2.77 -15.76 -5.11
N GLU A 101 3.72 -14.83 -5.21
CA GLU A 101 5.16 -15.10 -5.18
C GLU A 101 5.56 -15.82 -3.88
N ALA A 102 5.15 -15.29 -2.72
CA ALA A 102 5.36 -15.93 -1.43
C ALA A 102 4.79 -17.35 -1.35
N SER A 103 3.61 -17.58 -1.95
CA SER A 103 2.99 -18.90 -1.98
C SER A 103 3.74 -19.88 -2.89
N LEU A 104 4.30 -19.40 -4.00
CA LEU A 104 5.11 -20.20 -4.91
C LEU A 104 6.47 -20.55 -4.29
N GLU A 105 7.10 -19.62 -3.58
CA GLU A 105 8.30 -19.86 -2.77
C GLU A 105 8.05 -20.95 -1.72
N LEU A 106 6.97 -20.85 -0.94
CA LEU A 106 6.60 -21.87 0.05
C LEU A 106 6.35 -23.26 -0.56
N SER A 107 5.85 -23.31 -1.80
CA SER A 107 5.61 -24.56 -2.51
C SER A 107 6.87 -25.21 -3.11
N GLY A 108 8.01 -24.51 -3.07
CA GLY A 108 9.26 -24.94 -3.70
C GLY A 108 9.29 -24.80 -5.22
N ALA A 109 8.31 -24.08 -5.81
CA ALA A 109 8.23 -23.87 -7.26
C ALA A 109 9.24 -22.82 -7.77
N ILE A 110 9.72 -21.94 -6.89
CA ILE A 110 10.68 -20.86 -7.18
C ILE A 110 11.70 -20.83 -6.01
N PRO A 111 13.01 -20.60 -6.28
CA PRO A 111 14.00 -20.47 -5.22
C PRO A 111 13.70 -19.29 -4.28
N SER A 112 13.95 -19.50 -2.98
CA SER A 112 13.88 -18.50 -1.90
C SER A 112 15.03 -17.51 -1.93
#